data_AF-D3EYY9-F1
#
_entry.id   AF-D3EYY9-F1
#
_cell.length_a   1.000
_cell.length_b   1.000
_cell.length_c   1.000
_cell.angle_alpha   90.00
_cell.angle_beta   90.00
_cell.angle_gamma   90.00
#
_symmetry.space_group_name_H-M   'P 1'
#
loop_
_entity.id
_entity.type
_entity.pdbx_description
1 polymer ?
#
loop_
_entity_poly.entity_id
_entity_poly.type
_entity_poly.pdbx_seq_one_letter_code
_entity_poly.pdbx_strand_id
1 'polypeptide(L)' 'MNDDPPPAAARLRLALELDPNADPLRGRLVSDDGSVREFTGWLEFARAIEEAAAPRSGG' A
#
# COMPACT_ATOMS: atom_id res chain seq x y z
N MET A 1 13.29 -16.83 28.81
CA MET A 1 12.98 -16.85 27.38
C MET A 1 12.28 -15.54 27.12
N ASN A 2 12.98 -14.55 26.56
CA ASN A 2 12.37 -13.27 26.23
C ASN A 2 11.65 -13.49 24.89
N ASP A 3 10.33 -13.60 24.93
CA ASP A 3 9.48 -13.52 23.75
C ASP A 3 9.47 -12.05 23.30
N ASP A 4 10.39 -11.70 22.40
CA ASP A 4 10.30 -10.44 21.65
C ASP A 4 9.02 -10.50 20.80
N PRO A 5 8.09 -9.53 20.92
CA PRO A 5 6.90 -9.52 20.09
C PRO A 5 7.31 -9.45 18.62
N PRO A 6 6.66 -10.22 17.72
CA PRO A 6 6.98 -10.20 16.31
C PRO A 6 6.86 -8.76 15.77
N PRO A 7 7.75 -8.34 14.85
CA PRO A 7 7.72 -6.99 14.30
C PRO A 7 6.32 -6.71 13.76
N ALA A 8 5.72 -5.61 14.25
CA ALA A 8 4.36 -5.25 13.90
C ALA A 8 4.24 -5.20 12.37
N ALA A 9 3.31 -5.99 11.84
CA ALA A 9 3.07 -6.09 10.41
C ALA A 9 2.92 -4.69 9.82
N ALA A 10 3.78 -4.36 8.85
CA ALA A 10 3.63 -3.13 8.09
C ALA A 10 2.25 -3.12 7.40
N ARG A 11 1.40 -2.17 7.80
CA ARG A 11 0.04 -1.86 7.38
C ARG A 11 0.07 -0.70 6.38
N LEU A 12 -0.20 -1.02 5.11
CA LEU A 12 -0.41 0.00 4.09
C LEU A 12 -1.82 0.64 4.23
N ARG A 13 -1.89 1.97 4.05
CA ARG A 13 -3.15 2.71 3.93
C ARG A 13 -3.27 3.30 2.52
N LEU A 14 -4.38 3.03 1.87
CA LEU A 14 -4.69 3.52 0.52
C LEU A 14 -5.77 4.61 0.59
N ALA A 15 -5.51 5.74 -0.08
CA ALA A 15 -6.50 6.79 -0.33
C ALA A 15 -6.63 7.04 -1.84
N LEU A 16 -7.86 7.01 -2.35
CA LEU A 16 -8.19 7.19 -3.77
C LEU A 16 -9.10 8.40 -3.96
N GLU A 17 -8.83 9.19 -4.99
CA GLU A 17 -9.75 10.20 -5.51
C GLU A 17 -10.18 9.75 -6.91
N LEU A 18 -11.49 9.51 -7.08
CA LEU A 18 -12.06 9.05 -8.34
C LEU A 18 -12.78 10.23 -9.02
N ASP A 19 -12.15 10.82 -10.02
CA ASP A 19 -12.81 11.74 -10.95
C ASP A 19 -13.19 10.95 -12.21
N PRO A 20 -14.48 10.91 -12.61
CA PRO A 20 -14.95 10.16 -13.77
C PRO A 20 -14.35 10.63 -15.10
N ASN A 21 -13.72 11.81 -15.13
CA ASN A 21 -13.00 12.35 -16.29
C ASN A 21 -11.48 12.28 -16.12
N ALA A 22 -10.98 11.86 -14.95
CA ALA A 22 -9.55 11.70 -14.71
C ALA A 22 -9.08 10.34 -15.23
N ASP A 23 -8.80 10.30 -16.52
CA ASP A 23 -7.85 9.33 -17.06
C ASP A 23 -6.47 10.00 -17.15
N PRO A 24 -5.44 9.51 -16.43
CA PRO A 24 -5.42 8.33 -15.56
C PRO A 24 -5.80 8.59 -14.09
N LEU A 25 -6.28 7.53 -13.41
CA LEU A 25 -6.47 7.45 -11.95
C LEU A 25 -5.22 7.96 -11.23
N ARG A 26 -5.38 8.82 -10.22
CA ARG A 26 -4.27 9.28 -9.37
C ARG A 26 -4.50 8.86 -7.93
N GLY A 27 -3.45 8.46 -7.24
CA GLY A 27 -3.55 8.02 -5.84
C GLY A 27 -2.25 8.18 -5.06
N ARG A 28 -2.34 7.91 -3.76
CA ARG A 28 -1.20 7.98 -2.82
C ARG A 28 -1.12 6.69 -2.02
N LEU A 29 0.08 6.14 -1.92
CA LEU A 29 0.43 5.02 -1.05
C LEU A 29 1.12 5.56 0.19
N VAL A 30 0.65 5.13 1.36
CA VAL A 30 1.27 5.47 2.65
C VAL A 30 1.82 4.20 3.27
N SER A 31 3.14 4.17 3.44
CA SER A 31 3.88 3.12 4.12
C SER A 31 3.85 3.31 5.64
N ASP A 32 4.27 2.29 6.39
CA ASP A 32 4.30 2.32 7.86
C ASP A 32 5.33 3.25 8.45
N ASP A 33 6.42 3.52 7.72
CA ASP A 33 7.39 4.55 8.07
C ASP A 33 6.86 5.98 7.83
N GLY A 34 5.60 6.10 7.39
CA GLY A 34 4.96 7.36 7.05
C GLY A 34 5.38 7.92 5.68
N SER A 35 6.21 7.21 4.92
CA SER A 35 6.57 7.62 3.56
C SER A 35 5.34 7.61 2.65
N VAL A 36 5.25 8.62 1.80
CA VAL A 36 4.16 8.78 0.84
C VAL A 36 4.71 8.70 -0.58
N ARG A 37 4.14 7.81 -1.39
CA ARG A 37 4.42 7.70 -2.82
C ARG A 37 3.16 8.01 -3.63
N GLU A 38 3.26 8.92 -4.58
CA GLU A 38 2.20 9.16 -5.56
C GLU A 38 2.26 8.13 -6.69
N PHE A 39 1.11 7.75 -7.23
CA PHE A 39 1.03 6.89 -8.41
C PHE A 39 -0.07 7.37 -9.38
N THR A 40 0.09 6.99 -10.64
CA THR A 40 -0.88 7.26 -11.69
C THR A 40 -1.17 6.02 -12.51
N GLY A 41 -2.44 5.75 -12.80
CA GLY A 41 -2.91 4.68 -13.65
C GLY A 41 -3.36 3.42 -12.90
N TRP A 42 -4.15 2.63 -13.62
CA TRP A 42 -4.80 1.42 -13.10
C TRP A 42 -3.83 0.27 -12.77
N LEU A 43 -2.71 0.17 -13.49
CA LEU A 43 -1.71 -0.88 -13.26
C LEU A 43 -0.97 -0.70 -11.94
N GLU A 44 -0.53 0.51 -11.63
CA GLU A 44 0.09 0.84 -10.34
C GLU A 44 -0.89 0.59 -9.18
N PHE A 45 -2.16 0.93 -9.40
CA PHE A 45 -3.21 0.68 -8.42
C PHE A 45 -3.42 -0.82 -8.14
N ALA A 46 -3.56 -1.63 -9.18
CA ALA A 46 -3.73 -3.08 -9.04
C ALA A 46 -2.54 -3.71 -8.30
N ARG A 47 -1.31 -3.31 -8.66
CA ARG A 47 -0.09 -3.75 -7.98
C ARG A 47 -0.08 -3.39 -6.50
N ALA A 48 -0.52 -2.19 -6.13
CA ALA A 48 -0.58 -1.78 -4.73
C ALA A 48 -1.57 -2.61 -3.91
N ILE A 49 -2.70 -3.02 -4.52
CA ILE A 49 -3.65 -3.94 -3.87
C ILE A 49 -3.01 -5.31 -3.67
N GLU A 50 -2.34 -5.84 -4.69
CA GLU A 50 -1.65 -7.13 -4.61
C GLU A 50 -0.57 -7.13 -3.52
N GLU A 51 0.25 -6.08 -3.44
CA GLU A 51 1.28 -5.92 -2.39
C GLU A 51 0.67 -5.83 -0.99
N ALA A 52 -0.48 -5.16 -0.83
CA ALA A 52 -1.18 -5.08 0.45
C ALA A 52 -1.88 -6.39 0.85
N ALA A 53 -2.33 -7.19 -0.14
CA ALA A 53 -3.04 -8.45 0.07
C ALA A 53 -2.10 -9.65 0.19
N ALA A 54 -0.85 -9.54 -0.26
CA ALA A 54 0.12 -10.62 -0.24
C ALA A 54 0.41 -11.09 1.20
N PRO A 55 0.28 -12.41 1.49
CA PRO A 55 0.71 -12.94 2.77
C PRO A 55 2.21 -12.76 2.90
N ARG A 56 2.69 -12.26 4.05
CA ARG A 56 4.12 -12.15 4.31
C ARG A 56 4.73 -13.55 4.35
N SER A 57 5.54 -13.88 3.35
CA SER A 57 6.52 -14.96 3.50
C SER A 57 7.59 -14.48 4.50
N GLY A 58 7.35 -14.74 5.79
CA GLY A 58 8.34 -14.54 6.84
C GLY A 58 9.26 -15.76 6.93
N GLY A 59 10.56 -15.53 6.74
CA GLY A 59 11.62 -16.37 7.31
C GLY A 59 12.00 -15.88 8.70
#